data_AF-A0A842KV28-F1
#
_entry.id   AF-A0A842KV28-F1
#
_cell.length_a   1.000
_cell.length_b   1.000
_cell.length_c   1.000
_cell.angle_alpha   90.00
_cell.angle_beta   90.00
_cell.angle_gamma   90.00
#
_symmetry.space_group_name_H-M   'P 1'
#
loop_
_entity.id
_entity.type
_entity.pdbx_description
1 polymer ?
#
loop_
_entity_poly.entity_id
_entity_poly.type
_entity_poly.pdbx_seq_one_letter_code
_entity_poly.pdbx_strand_id
1 'polypeptide(L)'
;MIRSKYKYLERLTKKIRLRSSNFEKEMEGSTPPSVFIGSYNYPKVYAGPLVTSKGDDVHLMDLPEEWIPKGKSIQDIIGYRLNLVRGKQRVHVKDFNNKLVEKLQEITLAKSPVDSEVLFSHKPKGLHFFGDEHPPHGPSAPIEYFQVDNVKWDRHLEKAYYDSDLKASDAIYDLYRMGVPFSTIQKSLSVGVLGIEGKRKLVPTRWSITACDSILAGRLLKRIQTYNIIDSYRVYEFESFKNKYIIILTPTRWQYEWIEVFLGVIGSEKLIFSDHEIGDSKRGYSRVGGCYYSSKMAVLDALDREEKQAGAIVLREAYRGYIPLGVFNVRESVKNAMKQAPMEFNTLGGVLKCIGGCLKLGLDEYIRESRLLRETGRQTSLDEFT
;
A
#
# COMPACT_ATOMS: atom_id res chain seq x y z
N MET A 1 27.43 -5.58 5.63
CA MET A 1 26.08 -5.99 6.11
C MET A 1 25.17 -4.76 6.08
N ILE A 2 24.11 -4.77 5.27
CA ILE A 2 23.21 -3.62 5.15
C ILE A 2 22.32 -3.57 6.40
N ARG A 3 22.52 -2.55 7.26
CA ARG A 3 21.86 -2.45 8.58
C ARG A 3 20.37 -2.08 8.52
N SER A 4 19.85 -1.64 7.37
CA SER A 4 18.43 -1.28 7.24
C SER A 4 17.86 -1.68 5.88
N LYS A 5 16.62 -2.18 5.88
CA LYS A 5 15.82 -2.48 4.69
C LYS A 5 15.85 -1.33 3.67
N TYR A 6 15.74 -0.09 4.16
CA TYR A 6 15.80 1.13 3.34
C TYR A 6 17.06 1.23 2.49
N LYS A 7 18.24 1.05 3.08
CA LYS A 7 19.52 1.10 2.36
C LYS A 7 19.65 -0.02 1.32
N TYR A 8 19.05 -1.18 1.60
CA TYR A 8 19.06 -2.31 0.67
C TYR A 8 18.21 -1.99 -0.56
N LEU A 9 16.99 -1.49 -0.34
CA LEU A 9 16.11 -1.10 -1.43
C LEU A 9 16.76 0.01 -2.26
N GLU A 10 17.30 1.07 -1.64
CA GLU A 10 18.01 2.13 -2.37
C GLU A 10 19.16 1.60 -3.27
N ARG A 11 19.82 0.52 -2.86
CA ARG A 11 20.87 -0.12 -3.69
C ARG A 11 20.27 -0.93 -4.84
N LEU A 12 19.18 -1.67 -4.61
CA LEU A 12 18.48 -2.44 -5.64
C LEU A 12 18.05 -1.51 -6.78
N THR A 13 17.58 -0.34 -6.40
CA THR A 13 16.86 0.57 -7.26
C THR A 13 17.79 1.39 -8.14
N LYS A 14 18.96 1.78 -7.62
CA LYS A 14 20.05 2.40 -8.38
C LYS A 14 20.52 1.56 -9.59
N LYS A 15 20.33 0.23 -9.55
CA LYS A 15 20.72 -0.67 -10.65
C LYS A 15 19.66 -0.78 -11.75
N ILE A 16 18.42 -0.40 -11.48
CA ILE A 16 17.31 -0.51 -12.43
C ILE A 16 17.35 0.72 -13.33
N ARG A 17 17.55 0.52 -14.64
CA ARG A 17 17.42 1.56 -15.66
C ARG A 17 16.16 1.30 -16.47
N LEU A 18 15.15 2.15 -16.30
CA LEU A 18 13.96 2.16 -17.15
C LEU A 18 14.01 3.38 -18.06
N ARG A 19 13.30 3.33 -19.19
CA ARG A 19 13.09 4.48 -20.07
C ARG A 19 11.71 5.04 -19.78
N SER A 20 11.62 6.34 -19.50
CA SER A 20 10.36 7.07 -19.48
C SER A 20 9.98 7.52 -20.89
N SER A 21 8.69 7.76 -21.10
CA SER A 21 8.19 8.46 -22.27
C SER A 21 8.71 9.90 -22.32
N ASN A 22 8.91 10.40 -23.53
CA ASN A 22 9.38 11.76 -23.78
C ASN A 22 8.17 12.70 -23.73
N PHE A 23 8.09 13.55 -22.71
CA PHE A 23 6.99 14.51 -22.55
C PHE A 23 7.45 15.91 -22.88
N GLU A 24 6.62 16.69 -23.55
CA GLU A 24 6.93 18.07 -23.91
C GLU A 24 6.72 19.06 -22.75
N LYS A 25 7.16 20.31 -22.96
CA LYS A 25 6.99 21.40 -21.98
C LYS A 25 5.49 21.72 -21.77
N GLU A 26 4.72 21.66 -22.84
CA GLU A 26 3.27 21.87 -22.84
C GLU A 26 2.60 20.55 -23.21
N MET A 27 1.51 20.22 -22.52
CA MET A 27 0.81 18.97 -22.72
C MET A 27 -0.69 19.14 -22.49
N GLU A 28 -1.46 18.73 -23.48
CA GLU A 28 -2.87 18.39 -23.34
C GLU A 28 -2.98 16.89 -23.06
N GLY A 29 -3.76 16.53 -22.05
CA GLY A 29 -3.82 15.15 -21.58
C GLY A 29 -4.98 14.90 -20.64
N SER A 30 -4.83 13.87 -19.81
CA SER A 30 -5.81 13.52 -18.80
C SER A 30 -5.11 13.10 -17.50
N THR A 31 -5.81 13.21 -16.37
CA THR A 31 -5.36 12.70 -15.06
C THR A 31 -6.26 11.54 -14.60
N PRO A 32 -5.68 10.43 -14.09
CA PRO A 32 -6.42 9.27 -13.60
C PRO A 32 -6.90 9.45 -12.16
N PRO A 33 -7.62 10.54 -11.92
CA PRO A 33 -7.64 11.32 -10.69
C PRO A 33 -6.48 11.05 -9.71
N SER A 34 -5.27 11.44 -10.10
CA SER A 34 -4.07 11.13 -9.31
C SER A 34 -3.28 12.37 -8.94
N VAL A 35 -2.83 12.38 -7.69
CA VAL A 35 -2.09 13.49 -7.07
C VAL A 35 -0.91 12.94 -6.29
N PHE A 36 0.15 13.74 -6.20
CA PHE A 36 1.31 13.38 -5.38
C PHE A 36 1.73 14.54 -4.48
N ILE A 37 1.91 14.24 -3.20
CA ILE A 37 2.36 15.19 -2.18
C ILE A 37 3.63 14.65 -1.53
N GLY A 38 4.74 15.35 -1.73
CA GLY A 38 6.03 15.00 -1.16
C GLY A 38 6.12 15.27 0.34
N SER A 39 7.05 14.59 1.02
CA SER A 39 7.36 14.84 2.44
C SER A 39 8.55 15.77 2.65
N TYR A 40 9.35 16.02 1.62
CA TYR A 40 10.53 16.89 1.70
C TYR A 40 10.13 18.34 2.01
N ASN A 41 10.87 19.00 2.92
CA ASN A 41 10.62 20.36 3.39
C ASN A 41 9.29 20.61 4.14
N TYR A 42 8.65 19.57 4.68
CA TYR A 42 7.46 19.72 5.53
C TYR A 42 7.67 20.80 6.60
N PRO A 43 6.76 21.78 6.78
CA PRO A 43 5.38 21.84 6.25
C PRO A 43 5.21 22.53 4.89
N LYS A 44 6.28 22.88 4.17
CA LYS A 44 6.23 23.42 2.79
C LYS A 44 6.61 22.33 1.80
N VAL A 45 5.61 21.65 1.26
CA VAL A 45 5.76 20.43 0.46
C VAL A 45 5.65 20.71 -1.03
N TYR A 46 6.17 19.80 -1.85
CA TYR A 46 5.85 19.76 -3.28
C TYR A 46 4.56 18.96 -3.50
N ALA A 47 3.52 19.63 -3.97
CA ALA A 47 2.25 19.03 -4.36
C ALA A 47 2.00 19.22 -5.86
N GLY A 48 1.29 18.29 -6.48
CA GLY A 48 0.84 18.47 -7.86
C GLY A 48 0.18 17.22 -8.44
N PRO A 49 -0.40 17.36 -9.64
CA PRO A 49 -1.14 16.29 -10.29
C PRO A 49 -0.18 15.28 -10.93
N LEU A 50 -0.69 14.08 -11.16
CA LEU A 50 -0.11 13.14 -12.12
C LEU A 50 -0.95 13.18 -13.39
N VAL A 51 -0.29 13.47 -14.51
CA VAL A 51 -0.93 13.68 -15.81
C VAL A 51 -0.30 12.76 -16.84
N THR A 52 -1.08 12.30 -17.80
CA THR A 52 -0.61 11.50 -18.93
C THR A 52 -1.28 11.98 -20.21
N SER A 53 -0.82 11.48 -21.35
CA SER A 53 -1.50 11.72 -22.63
C SER A 53 -2.90 11.10 -22.63
N LYS A 54 -3.83 11.65 -23.42
CA LYS A 54 -5.20 11.11 -23.51
C LYS A 54 -5.18 9.64 -23.97
N GLY A 55 -6.09 8.84 -23.42
CA GLY A 55 -6.24 7.43 -23.79
C GLY A 55 -7.31 6.71 -22.98
N ASP A 56 -7.72 5.53 -23.45
CA ASP A 56 -8.86 4.80 -22.87
C ASP A 56 -8.54 4.16 -21.50
N ASP A 57 -7.28 3.81 -21.27
CA ASP A 57 -6.83 3.10 -20.06
C ASP A 57 -6.38 4.02 -18.92
N VAL A 58 -6.57 5.34 -19.04
CA VAL A 58 -6.04 6.33 -18.08
C VAL A 58 -6.45 5.97 -16.65
N HIS A 59 -7.73 5.67 -16.42
CA HIS A 59 -8.24 5.29 -15.09
C HIS A 59 -7.45 4.13 -14.44
N LEU A 60 -6.98 3.16 -15.23
CA LEU A 60 -6.21 2.02 -14.70
C LEU A 60 -4.80 2.41 -14.26
N MET A 61 -4.25 3.54 -14.72
CA MET A 61 -2.84 3.87 -14.47
C MET A 61 -2.50 4.18 -13.01
N ASP A 62 -3.51 4.52 -12.19
CA ASP A 62 -3.35 4.74 -10.74
C ASP A 62 -4.50 4.10 -9.94
N LEU A 63 -4.91 2.88 -10.32
CA LEU A 63 -5.88 2.08 -9.57
C LEU A 63 -5.30 0.70 -9.19
N PRO A 64 -4.44 0.65 -8.15
CA PRO A 64 -3.76 -0.57 -7.73
C PRO A 64 -4.67 -1.78 -7.44
N GLU A 65 -5.88 -1.52 -6.94
CA GLU A 65 -6.91 -2.51 -6.61
C GLU A 65 -7.32 -3.36 -7.82
N GLU A 66 -7.17 -2.84 -9.04
CA GLU A 66 -7.57 -3.49 -10.28
C GLU A 66 -6.43 -4.25 -10.97
N TRP A 67 -5.17 -3.97 -10.63
CA TRP A 67 -4.03 -4.49 -11.40
C TRP A 67 -3.86 -6.00 -11.30
N ILE A 68 -3.89 -6.55 -10.09
CA ILE A 68 -3.77 -8.01 -9.89
C ILE A 68 -5.02 -8.73 -10.43
N PRO A 69 -6.27 -8.32 -10.10
CA PRO A 69 -7.47 -8.96 -10.63
C PRO A 69 -7.56 -8.97 -12.16
N LYS A 70 -7.08 -7.90 -12.83
CA LYS A 70 -7.05 -7.82 -14.30
C LYS A 70 -5.81 -8.45 -14.94
N GLY A 71 -4.99 -9.18 -14.17
CA GLY A 71 -3.83 -9.89 -14.69
C GLY A 71 -2.73 -8.99 -15.26
N LYS A 72 -2.62 -7.74 -14.80
CA LYS A 72 -1.57 -6.80 -15.26
C LYS A 72 -0.20 -7.29 -14.82
N SER A 73 0.77 -7.23 -15.72
CA SER A 73 2.14 -7.64 -15.47
C SER A 73 2.94 -6.57 -14.71
N ILE A 74 4.13 -6.93 -14.20
CA ILE A 74 5.07 -5.96 -13.63
C ILE A 74 5.39 -4.85 -14.65
N GLN A 75 5.53 -5.21 -15.92
CA GLN A 75 5.87 -4.26 -16.98
C GLN A 75 4.73 -3.29 -17.26
N ASP A 76 3.48 -3.75 -17.21
CA ASP A 76 2.32 -2.87 -17.37
C ASP A 76 2.24 -1.85 -16.25
N ILE A 77 2.41 -2.29 -14.99
CA ILE A 77 2.39 -1.39 -13.82
C ILE A 77 3.52 -0.38 -13.88
N ILE A 78 4.72 -0.82 -14.26
CA ILE A 78 5.84 0.07 -14.53
C ILE A 78 5.49 1.07 -15.63
N GLY A 79 4.93 0.62 -16.73
CA GLY A 79 4.49 1.46 -17.84
C GLY A 79 3.51 2.54 -17.38
N TYR A 80 2.47 2.15 -16.64
CA TYR A 80 1.52 3.07 -16.02
C TYR A 80 2.22 4.14 -15.19
N ARG A 81 3.11 3.71 -14.28
CA ARG A 81 3.82 4.62 -13.39
C ARG A 81 4.78 5.56 -14.12
N LEU A 82 5.45 5.10 -15.17
CA LEU A 82 6.41 5.89 -15.94
C LEU A 82 5.75 6.84 -16.95
N ASN A 83 4.53 6.53 -17.37
CA ASN A 83 3.73 7.37 -18.25
C ASN A 83 2.92 8.44 -17.50
N LEU A 84 3.01 8.49 -16.17
CA LEU A 84 2.41 9.54 -15.35
C LEU A 84 3.45 10.62 -15.03
N VAL A 85 3.36 11.74 -15.73
CA VAL A 85 4.17 12.93 -15.49
C VAL A 85 3.71 13.60 -14.21
N ARG A 86 4.66 13.91 -13.34
CA ARG A 86 4.39 14.63 -12.11
C ARG A 86 4.62 16.12 -12.28
N GLY A 87 3.54 16.89 -12.27
CA GLY A 87 3.60 18.32 -12.00
C GLY A 87 3.91 18.58 -10.52
N LYS A 88 4.67 19.64 -10.22
CA LYS A 88 4.95 19.99 -8.81
C LYS A 88 5.02 21.50 -8.60
N GLN A 89 4.41 21.97 -7.52
CA GLN A 89 4.57 23.32 -7.00
C GLN A 89 4.80 23.24 -5.50
N ARG A 90 5.57 24.19 -4.97
CA ARG A 90 5.79 24.30 -3.53
C ARG A 90 4.60 25.00 -2.89
N VAL A 91 3.94 24.34 -1.96
CA VAL A 91 2.77 24.85 -1.23
C VAL A 91 2.91 24.57 0.26
N HIS A 92 2.33 25.43 1.10
CA HIS A 92 2.24 25.14 2.53
C HIS A 92 1.07 24.18 2.78
N VAL A 93 1.22 23.21 3.68
CA VAL A 93 0.21 22.15 3.90
C VAL A 93 -1.15 22.64 4.40
N LYS A 94 -1.27 23.89 4.82
CA LYS A 94 -2.53 24.52 5.26
C LYS A 94 -3.04 25.60 4.29
N ASP A 95 -2.37 25.79 3.16
CA ASP A 95 -2.73 26.81 2.18
C ASP A 95 -3.78 26.28 1.20
N PHE A 96 -5.03 26.20 1.67
CA PHE A 96 -6.16 25.70 0.87
C PHE A 96 -6.74 26.76 -0.09
N ASN A 97 -6.40 28.04 0.10
CA ASN A 97 -6.75 29.12 -0.83
C ASN A 97 -5.83 29.15 -2.07
N ASN A 98 -4.92 28.19 -2.17
CA ASN A 98 -4.01 28.06 -3.30
C ASN A 98 -4.76 27.42 -4.47
N LYS A 99 -4.80 28.12 -5.62
CA LYS A 99 -5.47 27.62 -6.85
C LYS A 99 -5.05 26.21 -7.26
N LEU A 100 -3.78 25.83 -7.03
CA LEU A 100 -3.36 24.46 -7.32
C LEU A 100 -4.02 23.47 -6.37
N VAL A 101 -4.05 23.78 -5.06
CA VAL A 101 -4.62 22.89 -4.04
C VAL A 101 -6.11 22.67 -4.29
N GLU A 102 -6.85 23.72 -4.64
CA GLU A 102 -8.26 23.62 -5.05
C GLU A 102 -8.43 22.63 -6.24
N LYS A 103 -7.63 22.78 -7.30
CA LYS A 103 -7.66 21.85 -8.46
C LYS A 103 -7.28 20.43 -8.08
N LEU A 104 -6.32 20.23 -7.18
CA LEU A 104 -5.95 18.90 -6.69
C LEU A 104 -7.08 18.25 -5.91
N GLN A 105 -7.86 19.02 -5.14
CA GLN A 105 -9.05 18.52 -4.47
C GLN A 105 -10.13 18.15 -5.48
N GLU A 106 -10.41 19.02 -6.44
CA GLU A 106 -11.39 18.79 -7.50
C GLU A 106 -11.11 17.51 -8.28
N ILE A 107 -9.87 17.31 -8.72
CA ILE A 107 -9.44 16.08 -9.41
C ILE A 107 -9.58 14.87 -8.50
N THR A 108 -9.20 14.97 -7.23
CA THR A 108 -9.26 13.81 -6.31
C THR A 108 -10.70 13.38 -6.04
N LEU A 109 -11.64 14.33 -6.06
CA LEU A 109 -13.06 14.08 -5.91
C LEU A 109 -13.70 13.52 -7.20
N ALA A 110 -12.99 13.56 -8.33
CA ALA A 110 -13.51 13.08 -9.61
C ALA A 110 -13.85 11.59 -9.59
N LYS A 111 -14.99 11.24 -10.18
CA LYS A 111 -15.39 9.84 -10.39
C LYS A 111 -14.62 9.15 -11.53
N SER A 112 -14.05 9.92 -12.46
CA SER A 112 -13.46 9.41 -13.70
C SER A 112 -12.25 10.24 -14.09
N PRO A 113 -11.40 9.75 -15.03
CA PRO A 113 -10.32 10.56 -15.58
C PRO A 113 -10.80 11.93 -16.03
N VAL A 114 -10.00 12.95 -15.74
CA VAL A 114 -10.34 14.35 -16.05
C VAL A 114 -9.36 14.85 -17.08
N ASP A 115 -9.88 15.48 -18.14
CA ASP A 115 -9.06 16.14 -19.14
C ASP A 115 -8.38 17.38 -18.55
N SER A 116 -7.13 17.59 -18.95
CA SER A 116 -6.28 18.57 -18.31
C SER A 116 -5.23 19.14 -19.26
N GLU A 117 -4.92 20.41 -19.04
CA GLU A 117 -3.84 21.13 -19.70
C GLU A 117 -2.77 21.48 -18.68
N VAL A 118 -1.51 21.23 -19.03
CA VAL A 118 -0.37 21.54 -18.15
C VAL A 118 0.76 22.19 -18.93
N LEU A 119 1.25 23.31 -18.38
CA LEU A 119 2.49 23.95 -18.82
C LEU A 119 3.53 23.80 -17.72
N PHE A 120 4.62 23.11 -18.06
CA PHE A 120 5.78 22.97 -17.20
C PHE A 120 6.78 24.10 -17.42
N SER A 121 7.58 24.45 -16.41
CA SER A 121 8.63 25.46 -16.58
C SER A 121 9.74 25.03 -17.54
N HIS A 122 9.97 23.72 -17.62
CA HIS A 122 10.86 23.08 -18.57
C HIS A 122 10.33 21.69 -18.90
N LYS A 123 10.84 21.10 -19.99
CA LYS A 123 10.55 19.71 -20.37
C LYS A 123 10.69 18.77 -19.15
N PRO A 124 9.67 17.97 -18.78
CA PRO A 124 9.76 17.04 -17.67
C PRO A 124 10.95 16.11 -17.81
N LYS A 125 11.77 16.06 -16.77
CA LYS A 125 12.96 15.22 -16.71
C LYS A 125 12.96 14.48 -15.39
N GLY A 126 13.56 13.30 -15.35
CA GLY A 126 13.67 12.55 -14.11
C GLY A 126 14.35 11.22 -14.32
N LEU A 127 15.32 10.94 -13.46
CA LEU A 127 15.87 9.61 -13.28
C LEU A 127 15.02 8.84 -12.27
N HIS A 128 14.84 7.56 -12.58
CA HIS A 128 14.04 6.61 -11.83
C HIS A 128 14.76 6.20 -10.54
N PHE A 129 14.52 6.94 -9.45
CA PHE A 129 14.93 6.48 -8.13
C PHE A 129 13.81 5.62 -7.56
N PHE A 130 14.06 4.30 -7.49
CA PHE A 130 13.14 3.36 -6.87
C PHE A 130 13.49 3.20 -5.38
N GLY A 131 12.54 2.69 -4.58
CA GLY A 131 12.72 2.32 -3.17
C GLY A 131 11.36 2.16 -2.50
N ASP A 132 11.29 1.64 -1.26
CA ASP A 132 10.03 1.63 -0.52
C ASP A 132 9.50 3.05 -0.25
N GLU A 133 10.38 4.06 -0.29
CA GLU A 133 10.00 5.47 -0.10
C GLU A 133 9.46 6.13 -1.37
N HIS A 134 9.89 5.66 -2.55
CA HIS A 134 9.52 6.20 -3.85
C HIS A 134 9.32 5.04 -4.83
N PRO A 135 8.06 4.62 -5.08
CA PRO A 135 7.80 3.67 -6.16
C PRO A 135 8.26 4.26 -7.50
N PRO A 136 8.38 3.44 -8.56
CA PRO A 136 8.56 3.96 -9.91
C PRO A 136 7.60 5.14 -10.13
N HIS A 137 8.14 6.26 -10.57
CA HIS A 137 7.37 7.43 -10.94
C HIS A 137 7.90 7.97 -12.26
N GLY A 138 6.99 8.58 -13.02
CA GLY A 138 7.32 9.23 -14.27
C GLY A 138 8.15 10.50 -14.06
N PRO A 139 8.55 11.15 -15.17
CA PRO A 139 9.33 12.37 -15.11
C PRO A 139 8.57 13.48 -14.39
N SER A 140 9.30 14.50 -13.91
CA SER A 140 8.68 15.61 -13.18
C SER A 140 9.24 16.95 -13.60
N ALA A 141 8.41 17.99 -13.52
CA ALA A 141 8.84 19.37 -13.67
C ALA A 141 7.95 20.30 -12.84
N PRO A 142 8.47 21.46 -12.42
CA PRO A 142 7.64 22.51 -11.87
C PRO A 142 6.54 22.91 -12.86
N ILE A 143 5.35 23.22 -12.35
CA ILE A 143 4.22 23.71 -13.16
C ILE A 143 4.14 25.23 -13.13
N GLU A 144 3.89 25.83 -14.29
CA GLU A 144 3.59 27.26 -14.46
C GLU A 144 2.09 27.47 -14.60
N TYR A 145 1.42 26.57 -15.30
CA TYR A 145 -0.03 26.56 -15.48
C TYR A 145 -0.55 25.13 -15.43
N PHE A 146 -1.74 24.97 -14.84
CA PHE A 146 -2.44 23.71 -14.79
C PHE A 146 -3.94 23.99 -14.73
N GLN A 147 -4.71 23.42 -15.64
CA GLN A 147 -6.16 23.55 -15.72
C GLN A 147 -6.78 22.18 -15.96
N VAL A 148 -7.97 22.00 -15.43
CA VAL A 148 -8.79 20.80 -15.68
C VAL A 148 -10.17 21.23 -16.18
N ASP A 149 -10.78 20.32 -16.94
CA ASP A 149 -12.17 20.46 -17.35
C ASP A 149 -13.13 20.20 -16.18
N ASN A 150 -14.41 20.52 -16.39
CA ASN A 150 -15.45 20.33 -15.39
C ASN A 150 -15.52 18.89 -14.90
N VAL A 151 -15.51 18.72 -13.58
CA VAL A 151 -15.44 17.41 -12.94
C VAL A 151 -16.78 17.01 -12.35
N LYS A 152 -17.23 15.78 -12.62
CA LYS A 152 -18.30 15.14 -11.86
C LYS A 152 -17.73 14.45 -10.62
N TRP A 153 -18.11 14.94 -9.44
CA TRP A 153 -17.62 14.42 -8.18
C TRP A 153 -18.27 13.08 -7.82
N ASP A 154 -17.52 12.23 -7.13
CA ASP A 154 -18.07 11.05 -6.46
C ASP A 154 -18.92 11.49 -5.26
N ARG A 155 -20.17 11.02 -5.21
CA ARG A 155 -21.16 11.43 -4.21
C ARG A 155 -20.73 11.13 -2.78
N HIS A 156 -20.01 10.03 -2.56
CA HIS A 156 -19.56 9.65 -1.22
C HIS A 156 -18.43 10.57 -0.75
N LEU A 157 -17.49 10.89 -1.64
CA LEU A 157 -16.39 11.81 -1.34
C LEU A 157 -16.88 13.25 -1.18
N GLU A 158 -17.78 13.70 -2.05
CA GLU A 158 -18.42 15.02 -1.97
C GLU A 158 -19.11 15.21 -0.62
N LYS A 159 -19.91 14.22 -0.19
CA LYS A 159 -20.56 14.27 1.12
C LYS A 159 -19.55 14.37 2.26
N ALA A 160 -18.47 13.59 2.21
CA ALA A 160 -17.41 13.63 3.22
C ALA A 160 -16.62 14.95 3.21
N TYR A 161 -16.48 15.58 2.04
CA TYR A 161 -15.80 16.88 1.91
C TYR A 161 -16.60 18.02 2.55
N TYR A 162 -17.92 18.07 2.32
CA TYR A 162 -18.78 19.12 2.86
C TYR A 162 -19.14 18.92 4.35
N ASP A 163 -18.90 17.74 4.91
CA ASP A 163 -19.03 17.51 6.35
C ASP A 163 -17.82 18.09 7.11
N SER A 164 -17.98 19.31 7.63
CA SER A 164 -16.92 20.07 8.31
C SER A 164 -16.53 19.52 9.68
N ASP A 165 -17.37 18.69 10.30
CA ASP A 165 -17.19 18.15 11.66
C ASP A 165 -16.78 16.67 11.68
N LEU A 166 -16.83 15.99 10.53
CA LEU A 166 -16.45 14.59 10.41
C LEU A 166 -14.95 14.38 10.63
N LYS A 167 -14.60 13.52 11.60
CA LYS A 167 -13.19 13.14 11.82
C LYS A 167 -12.69 12.32 10.63
N ALA A 168 -11.43 12.56 10.25
CA ALA A 168 -10.81 11.84 9.12
C ALA A 168 -10.84 10.32 9.33
N SER A 169 -10.68 9.85 10.57
CA SER A 169 -10.76 8.43 10.90
C SER A 169 -12.14 7.81 10.68
N ASP A 170 -13.20 8.58 10.91
CA ASP A 170 -14.58 8.13 10.68
C ASP A 170 -14.86 8.14 9.17
N ALA A 171 -14.55 9.24 8.48
CA ALA A 171 -14.68 9.36 7.03
C ALA A 171 -13.97 8.23 6.26
N ILE A 172 -12.72 7.93 6.62
CA ILE A 172 -11.93 6.85 6.00
C ILE A 172 -12.63 5.49 6.15
N TYR A 173 -13.16 5.21 7.35
CA TYR A 173 -13.82 3.94 7.61
C TYR A 173 -15.17 3.85 6.87
N ASP A 174 -15.95 4.92 6.87
CA ASP A 174 -17.25 4.98 6.21
C ASP A 174 -17.12 4.81 4.69
N LEU A 175 -16.19 5.54 4.06
CA LEU A 175 -15.91 5.41 2.62
C LEU A 175 -15.45 3.99 2.26
N TYR A 176 -14.60 3.39 3.09
CA TYR A 176 -14.18 2.01 2.90
C TYR A 176 -15.35 1.03 3.00
N ARG A 177 -16.25 1.19 3.98
CA ARG A 177 -17.46 0.37 4.12
C ARG A 177 -18.44 0.56 2.96
N MET A 178 -18.44 1.72 2.32
CA MET A 178 -19.20 2.02 1.10
C MET A 178 -18.54 1.46 -0.17
N GLY A 179 -17.38 0.81 -0.07
CA GLY A 179 -16.69 0.19 -1.21
C GLY A 179 -15.86 1.16 -2.05
N VAL A 180 -15.59 2.38 -1.57
CA VAL A 180 -14.69 3.31 -2.26
C VAL A 180 -13.27 2.72 -2.27
N PRO A 181 -12.56 2.71 -3.41
CA PRO A 181 -11.20 2.16 -3.49
C PRO A 181 -10.24 2.78 -2.48
N PHE A 182 -9.34 1.98 -1.93
CA PHE A 182 -8.40 2.43 -0.90
C PHE A 182 -7.50 3.57 -1.42
N SER A 183 -7.03 3.48 -2.66
CA SER A 183 -6.23 4.49 -3.33
C SER A 183 -6.96 5.83 -3.42
N THR A 184 -8.26 5.82 -3.72
CA THR A 184 -9.11 7.02 -3.73
C THR A 184 -9.27 7.62 -2.33
N ILE A 185 -9.55 6.81 -1.31
CA ILE A 185 -9.65 7.26 0.09
C ILE A 185 -8.32 7.87 0.54
N GLN A 186 -7.21 7.20 0.24
CA GLN A 186 -5.86 7.66 0.56
C GLN A 186 -5.52 8.98 -0.13
N LYS A 187 -5.86 9.14 -1.41
CA LYS A 187 -5.64 10.39 -2.16
C LYS A 187 -6.45 11.52 -1.55
N SER A 188 -7.72 11.25 -1.20
CA SER A 188 -8.61 12.20 -0.54
C SER A 188 -8.06 12.70 0.79
N LEU A 189 -7.54 11.79 1.64
CA LEU A 189 -6.82 12.20 2.85
C LEU A 189 -5.58 13.05 2.53
N SER A 190 -4.83 12.68 1.48
CA SER A 190 -3.60 13.37 1.08
C SER A 190 -3.86 14.84 0.74
N VAL A 191 -4.88 15.13 -0.06
CA VAL A 191 -5.23 16.51 -0.47
C VAL A 191 -6.05 17.27 0.56
N GLY A 192 -6.20 16.72 1.77
CA GLY A 192 -6.92 17.36 2.86
C GLY A 192 -8.42 17.48 2.61
N VAL A 193 -9.01 16.58 1.82
CA VAL A 193 -10.48 16.49 1.63
C VAL A 193 -11.18 15.93 2.87
N LEU A 194 -10.51 15.03 3.60
CA LEU A 194 -11.09 14.34 4.75
C LEU A 194 -10.63 14.94 6.09
N GLY A 195 -11.58 15.12 7.01
CA GLY A 195 -11.34 15.52 8.40
C GLY A 195 -12.08 16.79 8.81
N ILE A 196 -11.94 17.16 10.08
CA ILE A 196 -12.53 18.39 10.62
C ILE A 196 -11.89 19.58 9.92
N GLU A 197 -12.69 20.50 9.37
CA GLU A 197 -12.25 21.58 8.48
C GLU A 197 -11.02 22.35 8.99
N GLY A 198 -11.08 22.87 10.22
CA GLY A 198 -9.97 23.61 10.84
C GLY A 198 -8.70 22.78 11.14
N LYS A 199 -8.76 21.46 10.98
CA LYS A 199 -7.64 20.52 11.18
C LYS A 199 -7.18 19.85 9.89
N ARG A 200 -7.87 20.08 8.76
CA ARG A 200 -7.44 19.59 7.44
C ARG A 200 -6.06 20.15 7.11
N LYS A 201 -5.28 19.33 6.42
CA LYS A 201 -3.96 19.70 5.89
C LYS A 201 -3.61 18.75 4.75
N LEU A 202 -2.76 19.22 3.85
CA LEU A 202 -2.08 18.33 2.93
C LEU A 202 -1.20 17.36 3.71
N VAL A 203 -1.42 16.07 3.47
CA VAL A 203 -0.66 14.98 4.07
C VAL A 203 0.21 14.36 2.97
N PRO A 204 1.53 14.21 3.17
CA PRO A 204 2.39 13.52 2.23
C PRO A 204 1.82 12.14 1.86
N THR A 205 1.85 11.79 0.57
CA THR A 205 1.19 10.58 0.04
C THR A 205 1.59 9.32 0.80
N ARG A 206 2.88 9.17 1.15
CA ARG A 206 3.36 8.04 1.95
C ARG A 206 2.70 7.98 3.34
N TRP A 207 2.56 9.12 4.01
CA TRP A 207 1.95 9.19 5.32
C TRP A 207 0.45 8.89 5.23
N SER A 208 -0.21 9.36 4.17
CA SER A 208 -1.62 9.07 3.91
C SER A 208 -1.89 7.57 3.73
N ILE A 209 -1.02 6.85 3.02
CA ILE A 209 -1.12 5.39 2.85
C ILE A 209 -1.06 4.70 4.21
N THR A 210 -0.02 4.96 4.99
CA THR A 210 0.16 4.33 6.31
C THR A 210 -0.94 4.74 7.31
N ALA A 211 -1.40 5.99 7.24
CA ALA A 211 -2.50 6.47 8.08
C ALA A 211 -3.81 5.74 7.77
N CYS A 212 -4.19 5.62 6.49
CA CYS A 212 -5.38 4.88 6.09
C CYS A 212 -5.30 3.40 6.51
N ASP A 213 -4.16 2.75 6.27
CA ASP A 213 -3.93 1.37 6.71
C ASP A 213 -4.12 1.21 8.21
N SER A 214 -3.50 2.08 9.00
CA SER A 214 -3.52 1.99 10.46
C SER A 214 -4.92 2.26 11.03
N ILE A 215 -5.64 3.24 10.45
CA ILE A 215 -7.01 3.58 10.86
C ILE A 215 -7.95 2.42 10.56
N LEU A 216 -7.91 1.89 9.33
CA LEU A 216 -8.76 0.77 8.91
C LEU A 216 -8.43 -0.49 9.72
N ALA A 217 -7.16 -0.85 9.85
CA ALA A 217 -6.73 -1.97 10.67
C ALA A 217 -7.20 -1.82 12.13
N GLY A 218 -7.10 -0.63 12.73
CA GLY A 218 -7.56 -0.39 14.09
C GLY A 218 -9.08 -0.53 14.26
N ARG A 219 -9.87 -0.12 13.27
CA ARG A 219 -11.33 -0.27 13.27
C ARG A 219 -11.76 -1.73 13.08
N LEU A 220 -11.14 -2.42 12.13
CA LEU A 220 -11.42 -3.82 11.83
C LEU A 220 -11.01 -4.73 12.99
N LEU A 221 -9.84 -4.49 13.59
CA LEU A 221 -9.38 -5.27 14.73
C LEU A 221 -10.37 -5.25 15.90
N LYS A 222 -10.91 -4.07 16.24
CA LYS A 222 -11.94 -3.95 17.29
C LYS A 222 -13.18 -4.80 17.01
N ARG A 223 -13.58 -4.95 15.74
CA ARG A 223 -14.70 -5.80 15.33
C ARG A 223 -14.33 -7.26 15.44
N ILE A 224 -13.19 -7.63 14.86
CA ILE A 224 -12.70 -9.02 14.81
C ILE A 224 -12.49 -9.62 16.20
N GLN A 225 -12.05 -8.83 17.17
CA GLN A 225 -11.90 -9.28 18.55
C GLN A 225 -13.24 -9.74 19.19
N THR A 226 -14.39 -9.36 18.62
CA THR A 226 -15.73 -9.79 19.08
C THR A 226 -16.23 -11.07 18.40
N TYR A 227 -15.56 -11.52 17.33
CA TYR A 227 -15.97 -12.70 16.58
C TYR A 227 -15.38 -13.99 17.15
N ASN A 228 -16.02 -15.10 16.77
CA ASN A 228 -15.55 -16.44 17.11
C ASN A 228 -14.20 -16.74 16.44
N ILE A 229 -13.31 -17.36 17.21
CA ILE A 229 -12.00 -17.81 16.72
C ILE A 229 -12.21 -18.98 15.73
N ILE A 230 -11.39 -19.05 14.69
CA ILE A 230 -11.34 -20.23 13.81
C ILE A 230 -10.95 -21.48 14.59
N ASP A 231 -11.43 -22.63 14.14
CA ASP A 231 -11.25 -23.95 14.77
C ASP A 231 -10.03 -24.71 14.26
N SER A 232 -9.50 -24.34 13.09
CA SER A 232 -8.35 -24.97 12.45
C SER A 232 -7.32 -23.94 11.96
N TYR A 233 -6.12 -24.41 11.64
CA TYR A 233 -5.14 -23.60 10.92
C TYR A 233 -5.56 -23.48 9.46
N ARG A 234 -5.39 -22.29 8.88
CA ARG A 234 -5.64 -22.05 7.45
C ARG A 234 -4.41 -21.47 6.79
N VAL A 235 -4.00 -22.04 5.67
CA VAL A 235 -2.85 -21.58 4.90
C VAL A 235 -3.33 -21.12 3.51
N TYR A 236 -2.99 -19.88 3.18
CA TYR A 236 -3.20 -19.31 1.86
C TYR A 236 -1.86 -19.07 1.18
N GLU A 237 -1.81 -19.33 -0.12
CA GLU A 237 -0.63 -19.09 -0.95
C GLU A 237 -0.98 -18.13 -2.09
N PHE A 238 -0.06 -17.22 -2.40
CA PHE A 238 -0.20 -16.36 -3.55
C PHE A 238 1.16 -15.95 -4.10
N GLU A 239 1.30 -15.99 -5.43
CA GLU A 239 2.49 -15.51 -6.11
C GLU A 239 2.13 -14.35 -7.04
N SER A 240 2.85 -13.24 -6.87
CA SER A 240 2.70 -12.08 -7.74
C SER A 240 3.96 -11.23 -7.77
N PHE A 241 4.28 -10.69 -8.94
CA PHE A 241 5.36 -9.72 -9.14
C PHE A 241 6.73 -10.15 -8.57
N LYS A 242 7.08 -11.44 -8.75
CA LYS A 242 8.31 -12.07 -8.19
C LYS A 242 8.33 -12.11 -6.66
N ASN A 243 7.17 -12.09 -6.03
CA ASN A 243 6.98 -12.35 -4.62
C ASN A 243 6.13 -13.59 -4.44
N LYS A 244 6.47 -14.39 -3.44
CA LYS A 244 5.61 -15.42 -2.89
C LYS A 244 5.11 -14.98 -1.53
N TYR A 245 3.82 -15.15 -1.29
CA TYR A 245 3.16 -14.84 -0.03
C TYR A 245 2.55 -16.13 0.52
N ILE A 246 2.79 -16.38 1.81
CA ILE A 246 2.12 -17.42 2.58
C ILE A 246 1.45 -16.72 3.77
N ILE A 247 0.14 -16.88 3.89
CA ILE A 247 -0.63 -16.37 5.01
C ILE A 247 -1.10 -17.56 5.84
N ILE A 248 -0.67 -17.60 7.10
CA ILE A 248 -1.05 -18.64 8.05
C ILE A 248 -1.98 -18.00 9.06
N LEU A 249 -3.25 -18.41 9.07
CA LEU A 249 -4.17 -18.10 10.16
C LEU A 249 -4.06 -19.18 11.22
N THR A 250 -3.94 -18.76 12.48
CA THR A 250 -3.84 -19.65 13.63
C THR A 250 -5.15 -19.63 14.43
N PRO A 251 -5.59 -20.77 15.00
CA PRO A 251 -6.79 -20.86 15.83
C PRO A 251 -6.54 -20.27 17.23
N THR A 252 -6.18 -18.99 17.26
CA THR A 252 -5.85 -18.23 18.47
C THR A 252 -6.53 -16.87 18.43
N ARG A 253 -6.51 -16.15 19.57
CA ARG A 253 -6.84 -14.72 19.58
C ARG A 253 -5.89 -13.94 18.66
N TRP A 254 -6.29 -12.71 18.32
CA TRP A 254 -5.48 -11.85 17.46
C TRP A 254 -4.06 -11.67 18.01
N GLN A 255 -3.12 -12.05 17.16
CA GLN A 255 -1.69 -11.82 17.23
C GLN A 255 -1.21 -11.78 15.80
N TYR A 256 -0.23 -10.94 15.49
CA TYR A 256 0.17 -10.74 14.11
C TYR A 256 1.67 -10.64 13.94
N GLU A 257 2.19 -11.36 12.97
CA GLU A 257 3.60 -11.33 12.59
C GLU A 257 3.76 -11.22 11.08
N TRP A 258 4.71 -10.37 10.69
CA TRP A 258 5.14 -10.20 9.31
C TRP A 258 6.61 -10.57 9.21
N ILE A 259 6.95 -11.43 8.26
CA ILE A 259 8.33 -11.80 7.94
C ILE A 259 8.51 -11.63 6.44
N GLU A 260 9.46 -10.79 6.04
CA GLU A 260 9.88 -10.66 4.64
C GLU A 260 11.33 -11.08 4.45
N VAL A 261 11.55 -11.80 3.36
CA VAL A 261 12.84 -12.35 2.96
C VAL A 261 13.16 -11.87 1.55
N PHE A 262 14.37 -11.36 1.35
CA PHE A 262 14.93 -11.07 0.03
C PHE A 262 15.97 -12.14 -0.29
N LEU A 263 15.72 -12.92 -1.35
CA LEU A 263 16.56 -14.03 -1.79
C LEU A 263 17.15 -13.74 -3.17
N GLY A 264 18.43 -13.40 -3.18
CA GLY A 264 19.22 -13.21 -4.40
C GLY A 264 18.64 -12.21 -5.40
N VAL A 265 18.09 -11.09 -4.91
CA VAL A 265 17.49 -10.06 -5.77
C VAL A 265 18.58 -9.22 -6.45
N ILE A 266 19.61 -8.80 -5.70
CA ILE A 266 20.75 -8.00 -6.18
C ILE A 266 21.97 -8.89 -6.49
N GLY A 267 22.05 -10.07 -5.88
CA GLY A 267 23.15 -11.03 -6.00
C GLY A 267 22.81 -12.37 -5.34
N SER A 268 23.58 -12.79 -4.34
CA SER A 268 23.38 -14.04 -3.57
C SER A 268 22.94 -13.77 -2.13
N GLU A 269 22.40 -12.58 -1.85
CA GLU A 269 22.01 -12.21 -0.49
C GLU A 269 20.81 -13.00 0.02
N LYS A 270 20.78 -13.15 1.35
CA LYS A 270 19.66 -13.62 2.13
C LYS A 270 19.45 -12.62 3.26
N LEU A 271 18.42 -11.79 3.12
CA LEU A 271 18.06 -10.77 4.11
C LEU A 271 16.68 -11.09 4.65
N ILE A 272 16.55 -11.11 5.97
CA ILE A 272 15.28 -11.34 6.66
C ILE A 272 14.95 -10.10 7.49
N PHE A 273 13.72 -9.65 7.41
CA PHE A 273 13.18 -8.59 8.26
C PHE A 273 11.84 -9.05 8.81
N SER A 274 11.69 -8.98 10.13
CA SER A 274 10.47 -9.39 10.82
C SER A 274 10.01 -8.34 11.81
N ASP A 275 8.71 -8.34 12.07
CA ASP A 275 8.11 -7.60 13.17
C ASP A 275 6.77 -8.22 13.55
N HIS A 276 6.38 -8.04 14.80
CA HIS A 276 5.18 -8.66 15.35
C HIS A 276 4.43 -7.73 16.31
N GLU A 277 3.21 -8.15 16.65
CA GLU A 277 2.40 -7.63 17.75
C GLU A 277 1.68 -8.80 18.44
N ILE A 278 1.57 -8.70 19.77
CA ILE A 278 0.85 -9.64 20.61
C ILE A 278 -0.17 -8.83 21.41
N GLY A 279 -1.42 -9.28 21.45
CA GLY A 279 -2.52 -8.58 22.13
C GLY A 279 -3.16 -7.47 21.28
N ASP A 280 -3.58 -6.39 21.93
CA ASP A 280 -4.55 -5.45 21.34
C ASP A 280 -4.00 -4.54 20.23
N SER A 281 -2.69 -4.28 20.20
CA SER A 281 -2.04 -3.54 19.09
C SER A 281 -0.53 -3.44 19.23
N LYS A 282 0.13 -3.18 18.09
CA LYS A 282 1.53 -2.80 18.04
C LYS A 282 1.82 -1.51 18.83
N ARG A 283 2.82 -1.61 19.72
CA ARG A 283 3.45 -0.43 20.34
C ARG A 283 4.56 0.11 19.43
N GLY A 284 4.46 1.38 19.05
CA GLY A 284 5.45 2.06 18.22
C GLY A 284 5.36 1.72 16.73
N TYR A 285 6.22 2.37 15.94
CA TYR A 285 6.25 2.18 14.49
C TYR A 285 7.00 0.89 14.12
N SER A 286 6.50 0.17 13.12
CA SER A 286 7.14 -1.06 12.66
C SER A 286 8.50 -0.83 12.02
N ARG A 287 9.49 -1.62 12.42
CA ARG A 287 10.86 -1.54 11.87
C ARG A 287 10.94 -2.03 10.42
N VAL A 288 9.97 -2.82 9.96
CA VAL A 288 9.86 -3.29 8.58
C VAL A 288 9.11 -2.30 7.66
N GLY A 289 8.55 -1.24 8.23
CA GLY A 289 7.91 -0.14 7.49
C GLY A 289 6.47 -0.43 7.06
N GLY A 290 6.05 0.20 5.95
CA GLY A 290 4.64 0.24 5.53
C GLY A 290 4.04 -1.13 5.18
N CYS A 291 4.84 -2.08 4.71
CA CYS A 291 4.38 -3.44 4.36
C CYS A 291 3.67 -4.13 5.54
N TYR A 292 4.14 -3.90 6.77
CA TYR A 292 3.51 -4.44 7.98
C TYR A 292 2.04 -4.03 8.11
N TYR A 293 1.78 -2.73 8.00
CA TYR A 293 0.44 -2.15 8.15
C TYR A 293 -0.46 -2.51 6.99
N SER A 294 0.07 -2.48 5.76
CA SER A 294 -0.67 -2.82 4.54
C SER A 294 -1.10 -4.30 4.52
N SER A 295 -0.22 -5.21 4.96
CA SER A 295 -0.55 -6.64 5.11
C SER A 295 -1.53 -6.87 6.27
N LYS A 296 -1.29 -6.26 7.44
CA LYS A 296 -2.19 -6.36 8.61
C LYS A 296 -3.61 -5.94 8.24
N MET A 297 -3.76 -4.79 7.57
CA MET A 297 -5.05 -4.28 7.13
C MET A 297 -5.75 -5.28 6.19
N ALA A 298 -5.03 -5.88 5.24
CA ALA A 298 -5.58 -6.85 4.30
C ALA A 298 -6.05 -8.16 4.97
N VAL A 299 -5.31 -8.66 5.96
CA VAL A 299 -5.74 -9.85 6.73
C VAL A 299 -6.99 -9.54 7.54
N LEU A 300 -7.01 -8.39 8.23
CA LEU A 300 -8.17 -7.97 9.01
C LEU A 300 -9.40 -7.73 8.11
N ASP A 301 -9.24 -7.12 6.94
CA ASP A 301 -10.31 -6.93 5.95
C ASP A 301 -10.98 -8.27 5.58
N ALA A 302 -10.19 -9.32 5.34
CA ALA A 302 -10.71 -10.65 5.02
C ALA A 302 -11.41 -11.32 6.22
N LEU A 303 -10.82 -11.24 7.41
CA LEU A 303 -11.40 -11.79 8.64
C LEU A 303 -12.71 -11.10 9.05
N ASP A 304 -12.81 -9.78 8.87
CA ASP A 304 -14.05 -9.04 9.15
C ASP A 304 -15.17 -9.44 8.19
N ARG A 305 -14.84 -9.70 6.92
CA ARG A 305 -15.79 -10.20 5.91
C ARG A 305 -16.28 -11.62 6.21
N GLU A 306 -15.44 -12.48 6.79
CA GLU A 306 -15.80 -13.83 7.22
C GLU A 306 -16.47 -13.85 8.61
N GLU A 307 -16.48 -12.71 9.33
CA GLU A 307 -16.91 -12.61 10.73
C GLU A 307 -16.19 -13.63 11.63
N LYS A 308 -14.86 -13.73 11.47
CA LYS A 308 -13.98 -14.65 12.21
C LYS A 308 -12.81 -13.93 12.85
N GLN A 309 -12.28 -14.53 13.91
CA GLN A 309 -11.04 -14.15 14.56
C GLN A 309 -9.96 -15.20 14.35
N ALA A 310 -8.72 -14.76 14.17
CA ALA A 310 -7.56 -15.64 14.11
C ALA A 310 -6.30 -14.86 14.52
N GLY A 311 -5.26 -15.57 14.95
CA GLY A 311 -3.89 -15.04 14.81
C GLY A 311 -3.45 -15.12 13.35
N ALA A 312 -2.44 -14.36 12.96
CA ALA A 312 -1.97 -14.34 11.58
C ALA A 312 -0.44 -14.19 11.47
N ILE A 313 0.18 -15.05 10.69
CA ILE A 313 1.59 -14.99 10.34
C ILE A 313 1.67 -14.86 8.82
N VAL A 314 2.25 -13.77 8.33
CA VAL A 314 2.42 -13.53 6.90
C VAL A 314 3.90 -13.60 6.55
N LEU A 315 4.22 -14.55 5.68
CA LEU A 315 5.55 -14.77 5.15
C LEU A 315 5.60 -14.26 3.72
N ARG A 316 6.65 -13.52 3.37
CA ARG A 316 6.90 -13.04 2.02
C ARG A 316 8.33 -13.37 1.59
N GLU A 317 8.49 -14.00 0.43
CA GLU A 317 9.77 -14.12 -0.25
C GLU A 317 9.79 -13.26 -1.52
N ALA A 318 10.74 -12.34 -1.62
CA ALA A 318 11.05 -11.62 -2.85
C ALA A 318 12.24 -12.29 -3.56
N TYR A 319 12.05 -12.64 -4.82
CA TYR A 319 13.03 -13.38 -5.63
C TYR A 319 13.75 -12.49 -6.66
N ARG A 320 14.74 -13.08 -7.33
CA ARG A 320 15.42 -12.48 -8.48
C ARG A 320 14.41 -11.94 -9.51
N GLY A 321 14.61 -10.68 -9.90
CA GLY A 321 13.69 -9.93 -10.78
C GLY A 321 12.62 -9.14 -10.03
N TYR A 322 12.59 -9.16 -8.70
CA TYR A 322 11.74 -8.28 -7.89
C TYR A 322 12.05 -6.81 -8.15
N ILE A 323 10.98 -6.03 -8.30
CA ILE A 323 11.02 -4.57 -8.42
C ILE A 323 10.18 -3.97 -7.29
N PRO A 324 10.70 -3.02 -6.50
CA PRO A 324 9.94 -2.34 -5.46
C PRO A 324 8.85 -1.46 -6.06
N LEU A 325 7.62 -1.97 -6.17
CA LEU A 325 6.46 -1.25 -6.70
C LEU A 325 5.73 -0.41 -5.63
N GLY A 326 6.12 -0.53 -4.36
CA GLY A 326 5.46 0.09 -3.22
C GLY A 326 4.53 -0.86 -2.47
N VAL A 327 3.98 -0.39 -1.34
CA VAL A 327 3.24 -1.24 -0.39
C VAL A 327 1.88 -1.73 -0.89
N PHE A 328 1.35 -1.16 -1.97
CA PHE A 328 0.12 -1.68 -2.60
C PHE A 328 0.29 -3.15 -2.98
N ASN A 329 1.47 -3.55 -3.49
CA ASN A 329 1.72 -4.92 -3.94
C ASN A 329 1.46 -5.90 -2.79
N VAL A 330 1.89 -5.54 -1.58
CA VAL A 330 1.67 -6.34 -0.38
C VAL A 330 0.18 -6.41 -0.04
N ARG A 331 -0.50 -5.26 0.09
CA ARG A 331 -1.94 -5.21 0.42
C ARG A 331 -2.77 -6.01 -0.57
N GLU A 332 -2.60 -5.74 -1.86
CA GLU A 332 -3.41 -6.37 -2.90
C GLU A 332 -3.06 -7.87 -3.07
N SER A 333 -1.80 -8.27 -2.89
CA SER A 333 -1.44 -9.70 -2.92
C SER A 333 -2.08 -10.46 -1.76
N VAL A 334 -2.03 -9.92 -0.53
CA VAL A 334 -2.66 -10.55 0.63
C VAL A 334 -4.18 -10.60 0.48
N LYS A 335 -4.82 -9.53 -0.01
CA LYS A 335 -6.26 -9.53 -0.32
C LYS A 335 -6.64 -10.59 -1.35
N ASN A 336 -5.85 -10.76 -2.39
CA ASN A 336 -6.13 -11.78 -3.42
C ASN A 336 -5.84 -13.20 -2.92
N ALA A 337 -4.84 -13.41 -2.06
CA ALA A 337 -4.60 -14.69 -1.39
C ALA A 337 -5.82 -15.10 -0.53
N MET A 338 -6.29 -14.18 0.32
CA MET A 338 -7.41 -14.39 1.25
C MET A 338 -8.79 -14.39 0.57
N LYS A 339 -8.87 -14.29 -0.76
CA LYS A 339 -10.09 -14.52 -1.55
C LYS A 339 -10.19 -15.98 -2.03
N GLN A 340 -9.09 -16.73 -1.98
CA GLN A 340 -9.05 -18.12 -2.43
C GLN A 340 -9.45 -19.06 -1.30
N ALA A 341 -9.72 -20.32 -1.63
CA ALA A 341 -9.95 -21.34 -0.62
C ALA A 341 -8.64 -21.65 0.13
N PRO A 342 -8.64 -21.70 1.48
CA PRO A 342 -7.46 -22.08 2.24
C PRO A 342 -7.20 -23.59 2.16
N MET A 343 -5.94 -23.95 2.41
CA MET A 343 -5.60 -25.29 2.89
C MET A 343 -5.79 -25.36 4.40
N GLU A 344 -6.56 -26.32 4.89
CA GLU A 344 -6.85 -26.47 6.31
C GLU A 344 -5.99 -27.54 6.98
N PHE A 345 -5.57 -27.27 8.22
CA PHE A 345 -4.76 -28.18 9.01
C PHE A 345 -5.20 -28.17 10.47
N ASN A 346 -5.16 -29.34 11.11
CA ASN A 346 -5.48 -29.47 12.53
C ASN A 346 -4.28 -29.19 13.45
N THR A 347 -3.05 -29.22 12.91
CA THR A 347 -1.84 -29.09 13.73
C THR A 347 -0.83 -28.13 13.10
N LEU A 348 -0.05 -27.45 13.95
CA LEU A 348 1.06 -26.61 13.52
C LEU A 348 2.11 -27.43 12.74
N GLY A 349 2.34 -28.69 13.12
CA GLY A 349 3.25 -29.58 12.38
C GLY A 349 2.82 -29.80 10.93
N GLY A 350 1.50 -29.95 10.68
CA GLY A 350 0.96 -30.04 9.32
C GLY A 350 1.20 -28.78 8.50
N VAL A 351 0.98 -27.61 9.11
CA VAL A 351 1.28 -26.30 8.50
C VAL A 351 2.75 -26.18 8.15
N LEU A 352 3.64 -26.46 9.11
CA LEU A 352 5.10 -26.36 8.95
C LEU A 352 5.62 -27.27 7.81
N LYS A 353 5.09 -28.50 7.72
CA LYS A 353 5.40 -29.43 6.63
C LYS A 353 4.94 -28.88 5.27
N CYS A 354 3.76 -28.29 5.20
CA CYS A 354 3.24 -27.67 3.97
C CYS A 354 4.13 -26.51 3.52
N ILE A 355 4.37 -25.52 4.38
CA ILE A 355 5.12 -24.31 4.00
C ILE A 355 6.59 -24.59 3.69
N GLY A 356 7.18 -25.63 4.30
CA GLY A 356 8.55 -26.07 4.00
C GLY A 356 8.74 -26.54 2.55
N GLY A 357 7.68 -27.00 1.89
CA GLY A 357 7.70 -27.35 0.46
C GLY A 357 7.46 -26.16 -0.48
N CYS A 358 6.83 -25.08 0.02
CA CYS A 358 6.43 -23.94 -0.79
C CYS A 358 7.49 -22.82 -0.84
N LEU A 359 8.31 -22.68 0.21
CA LEU A 359 9.29 -21.61 0.38
C LEU A 359 10.69 -22.03 -0.08
N LYS A 360 11.47 -21.09 -0.62
CA LYS A 360 12.87 -21.35 -1.01
C LYS A 360 13.84 -21.23 0.15
N LEU A 361 13.52 -20.37 1.12
CA LEU A 361 14.28 -20.31 2.37
C LEU A 361 13.89 -21.50 3.25
N GLY A 362 14.90 -22.19 3.79
CA GLY A 362 14.67 -23.30 4.71
C GLY A 362 13.85 -22.90 5.94
N LEU A 363 12.94 -23.78 6.35
CA LEU A 363 11.98 -23.55 7.43
C LEU A 363 12.62 -23.14 8.75
N ASP A 364 13.79 -23.70 9.07
CA ASP A 364 14.52 -23.41 10.31
C ASP A 364 14.83 -21.92 10.49
N GLU A 365 15.03 -21.19 9.40
CA GLU A 365 15.25 -19.74 9.44
C GLU A 365 13.99 -18.99 9.86
N TYR A 366 12.84 -19.39 9.33
CA TYR A 366 11.56 -18.81 9.73
C TYR A 366 11.24 -19.12 11.18
N ILE A 367 11.49 -20.35 11.65
CA ILE A 367 11.27 -20.73 13.05
C ILE A 367 12.19 -19.92 13.97
N ARG A 368 13.47 -19.72 13.58
CA ARG A 368 14.41 -18.93 14.37
C ARG A 368 14.01 -17.46 14.48
N GLU A 369 13.55 -16.86 13.39
CA GLU A 369 13.17 -15.44 13.34
C GLU A 369 11.77 -15.18 13.91
N SER A 370 10.81 -16.07 13.65
CA SER A 370 9.42 -15.91 14.07
C SER A 370 9.27 -15.99 15.58
N ARG A 371 8.64 -14.99 16.16
CA ARG A 371 8.23 -15.04 17.56
C ARG A 371 7.00 -15.92 17.75
N LEU A 372 5.98 -15.78 16.89
CA LEU A 372 4.72 -16.48 17.08
C LEU A 372 4.83 -17.99 16.83
N LEU A 373 5.62 -18.43 15.85
CA LEU A 373 5.87 -19.87 15.64
C LEU A 373 6.58 -20.51 16.85
N ARG A 374 7.55 -19.79 17.45
CA ARG A 374 8.26 -20.28 18.64
C ARG A 374 7.38 -20.34 19.88
N GLU A 375 6.51 -19.35 20.08
CA GLU A 375 5.59 -19.32 21.23
C GLU A 375 4.51 -20.41 21.08
N THR A 376 3.93 -20.57 19.88
CA THR A 376 2.90 -21.60 19.61
C THR A 376 3.46 -23.02 19.76
N GLY A 377 4.66 -23.28 19.23
CA GLY A 377 5.30 -24.60 19.35
C GLY A 377 5.62 -24.99 20.79
N ARG A 378 5.90 -24.03 21.68
CA ARG A 378 6.10 -24.28 23.12
C ARG A 378 4.79 -24.58 23.84
N GLN A 379 3.69 -23.94 23.47
CA GLN A 379 2.37 -24.20 24.07
C GLN A 379 1.87 -25.60 23.71
N THR A 380 2.01 -26.04 22.45
CA THR A 380 1.62 -27.40 22.05
C THR A 380 2.40 -28.47 22.82
N SER A 381 3.70 -28.24 23.09
CA SER A 381 4.50 -29.14 23.92
C SER A 381 4.12 -29.15 25.40
N LEU A 382 3.27 -28.24 25.88
CA LEU A 382 2.74 -28.25 27.25
C LEU A 382 1.35 -28.88 27.31
N ASP A 383 0.52 -28.65 26.29
CA ASP A 383 -0.81 -29.25 26.16
C ASP A 383 -0.74 -30.77 25.89
N GLU A 384 0.37 -31.28 25.33
CA GLU A 384 0.61 -32.74 25.22
C GLU A 384 0.93 -33.43 26.57
N PHE A 385 1.15 -32.67 27.65
CA PHE A 385 1.47 -33.19 28.99
C PHE A 385 0.40 -32.89 30.06
N THR A 386 -0.78 -32.41 29.65
CA THR A 386 -1.94 -32.19 30.54
C THR A 386 -3.12 -33.01 30.03
#